data_AF-A0A220VE49-F1
#
_entry.id   AF-A0A220VE49-F1
#
_cell.length_a   1.000
_cell.length_b   1.000
_cell.length_c   1.000
_cell.angle_alpha   90.00
_cell.angle_beta   90.00
_cell.angle_gamma   90.00
#
_symmetry.space_group_name_H-M   'P 1'
#
loop_
_entity.id
_entity.type
_entity.pdbx_description
1 polymer ?
#
loop_
_entity_poly.entity_id
_entity_poly.type
_entity_poly.pdbx_seq_one_letter_code
_entity_poly.pdbx_strand_id
1 'polypeptide(L)'
;MAYQGFGDNLESDTIGIKIFEKKLNTFFLANSFSKNFGLYNERIGALHIISHNKDMSETILTNIQPIVRSNYSNPPFHGAGIVTEILSDNVLKNLWMNELNSMRKRIHNMRSLLSEHLSRKQSKVDFDYIINQKGMFSIIDLDGKQVTRLKDEFGVYLLKSGRINIAGLNDSNIRYVADSINSVL
;
A
#
# COMPACT_ATOMS: atom_id res chain seq x y z
N MET A 1 -8.78 0.44 -3.02
CA MET A 1 -7.75 -0.60 -3.13
C MET A 1 -6.48 -0.07 -3.81
N ALA A 2 -5.52 0.44 -3.03
CA ALA A 2 -4.26 0.97 -3.57
C ALA A 2 -3.05 0.01 -3.42
N TYR A 3 -3.24 -1.10 -2.69
CA TYR A 3 -2.16 -1.98 -2.24
C TYR A 3 -2.47 -3.48 -2.46
N GLN A 4 -3.35 -3.81 -3.41
CA GLN A 4 -3.65 -5.22 -3.70
C GLN A 4 -2.37 -5.96 -4.09
N GLY A 5 -2.09 -7.06 -3.39
CA GLY A 5 -0.88 -7.86 -3.50
C GLY A 5 0.22 -7.51 -2.49
N PHE A 6 0.09 -6.44 -1.70
CA PHE A 6 1.05 -6.09 -0.63
C PHE A 6 0.61 -6.55 0.76
N GLY A 7 -0.63 -7.00 0.94
CA GLY A 7 -1.09 -7.59 2.18
C GLY A 7 -0.61 -9.03 2.29
N ASP A 8 -1.44 -9.95 1.83
CA ASP A 8 -1.15 -11.38 1.77
C ASP A 8 -0.81 -11.82 0.35
N ASN A 9 -1.69 -11.51 -0.60
CA ASN A 9 -1.53 -11.79 -2.03
C ASN A 9 -2.70 -11.14 -2.79
N LEU A 10 -2.68 -11.21 -4.13
CA LEU A 10 -3.71 -10.57 -4.96
C LEU A 10 -5.14 -11.05 -4.66
N GLU A 11 -5.33 -12.33 -4.33
CA GLU A 11 -6.64 -12.96 -4.07
C GLU A 11 -7.14 -12.60 -2.66
N SER A 12 -6.33 -12.89 -1.64
CA SER A 12 -6.66 -12.68 -0.22
C SER A 12 -6.90 -11.20 0.10
N ASP A 13 -6.18 -10.29 -0.57
CA ASP A 13 -6.36 -8.85 -0.39
C ASP A 13 -7.74 -8.36 -0.87
N THR A 14 -8.51 -9.18 -1.61
CA THR A 14 -9.87 -8.84 -2.06
C THR A 14 -10.98 -9.30 -1.12
N ILE A 15 -10.67 -10.02 -0.03
CA ILE A 15 -11.69 -10.62 0.86
C ILE A 15 -12.68 -9.57 1.37
N GLY A 16 -12.22 -8.39 1.77
CA GLY A 16 -13.10 -7.30 2.22
C GLY A 16 -14.08 -6.82 1.14
N ILE A 17 -13.63 -6.80 -0.12
CA ILE A 17 -14.49 -6.45 -1.27
C ILE A 17 -15.55 -7.53 -1.48
N LYS A 18 -15.17 -8.81 -1.44
CA LYS A 18 -16.10 -9.95 -1.55
C LYS A 18 -17.13 -9.95 -0.42
N ILE A 19 -16.78 -9.46 0.78
CA ILE A 19 -17.74 -9.29 1.88
C ILE A 19 -18.74 -8.19 1.56
N PHE A 20 -18.29 -7.02 1.07
CA PHE A 20 -19.19 -5.95 0.68
C PHE A 20 -20.12 -6.35 -0.47
N GLU A 21 -19.61 -7.04 -1.48
CA GLU A 21 -20.42 -7.59 -2.57
C GLU A 21 -21.56 -8.48 -2.09
N LYS A 22 -21.34 -9.25 -1.02
CA LYS A 22 -22.38 -10.11 -0.41
C LYS A 22 -23.38 -9.34 0.47
N LYS A 23 -23.03 -8.14 0.94
CA LYS A 23 -23.78 -7.40 1.97
C LYS A 23 -24.44 -6.13 1.45
N LEU A 24 -23.93 -5.58 0.36
CA LEU A 24 -24.35 -4.30 -0.21
C LEU A 24 -24.81 -4.50 -1.64
N ASN A 25 -25.97 -3.94 -1.96
CA ASN A 25 -26.50 -3.97 -3.33
C ASN A 25 -25.80 -2.97 -4.25
N THR A 26 -25.15 -1.95 -3.69
CA THR A 26 -24.44 -0.92 -4.47
C THR A 26 -23.30 -0.34 -3.66
N PHE A 27 -22.11 -0.25 -4.26
CA PHE A 27 -20.98 0.45 -3.69
C PHE A 27 -19.96 0.83 -4.77
N PHE A 28 -19.06 1.74 -4.42
CA PHE A 28 -17.94 2.13 -5.26
C PHE A 28 -16.64 1.52 -4.75
N LEU A 29 -15.77 1.15 -5.68
CA LEU A 29 -14.41 0.72 -5.38
C LEU A 29 -13.43 1.54 -6.20
N ALA A 30 -12.64 2.38 -5.53
CA ALA A 30 -11.52 3.07 -6.16
C ALA A 30 -10.26 2.19 -6.09
N ASN A 31 -9.65 1.90 -7.22
CA ASN A 31 -8.38 1.18 -7.37
C ASN A 31 -7.25 2.16 -7.77
N SER A 32 -6.02 1.87 -7.35
CA SER A 32 -4.83 2.59 -7.80
C SER A 32 -3.74 1.61 -8.20
N PHE A 33 -3.06 1.85 -9.32
CA PHE A 33 -1.93 1.05 -9.78
C PHE A 33 -0.57 1.63 -9.41
N SER A 34 -0.54 2.75 -8.68
CA SER A 34 0.72 3.42 -8.33
C SER A 34 1.74 2.54 -7.58
N LYS A 35 1.29 1.55 -6.81
CA LYS A 35 2.19 0.75 -5.96
C LYS A 35 2.40 -0.63 -6.53
N ASN A 36 1.34 -1.35 -6.87
CA ASN A 36 1.45 -2.73 -7.33
C ASN A 36 2.01 -2.85 -8.75
N PHE A 37 1.91 -1.82 -9.59
CA PHE A 37 2.62 -1.73 -10.87
C PHE A 37 3.81 -0.77 -10.84
N GLY A 38 4.08 -0.11 -9.71
CA GLY A 38 5.13 0.93 -9.63
C GLY A 38 4.85 2.18 -10.48
N LEU A 39 3.61 2.38 -10.96
CA LEU A 39 3.22 3.49 -11.84
C LEU A 39 2.83 4.74 -11.03
N TYR A 40 3.73 5.19 -10.16
CA TYR A 40 3.47 6.29 -9.21
C TYR A 40 3.01 7.56 -9.93
N ASN A 41 3.77 8.01 -10.92
CA ASN A 41 3.56 9.29 -11.59
C ASN A 41 2.76 9.19 -12.89
N GLU A 42 2.44 7.99 -13.37
CA GLU A 42 1.49 7.79 -14.48
C GLU A 42 0.05 8.08 -14.09
N ARG A 43 -0.21 8.19 -12.77
CA ARG A 43 -1.51 8.56 -12.20
C ARG A 43 -2.66 7.65 -12.63
N ILE A 44 -2.39 6.36 -12.79
CA ILE A 44 -3.38 5.38 -13.26
C ILE A 44 -4.07 4.63 -12.12
N GLY A 45 -5.38 4.48 -12.27
CA GLY A 45 -6.29 3.78 -11.36
C GLY A 45 -7.65 3.62 -12.02
N ALA A 46 -8.62 3.08 -11.29
CA ALA A 46 -9.98 2.86 -11.79
C ALA A 46 -11.02 3.13 -10.71
N LEU A 47 -12.20 3.59 -11.13
CA LEU A 47 -13.39 3.62 -10.29
C LEU A 47 -14.35 2.54 -10.78
N HIS A 48 -14.59 1.54 -9.94
CA HIS A 48 -15.57 0.49 -10.22
C HIS A 48 -16.90 0.85 -9.55
N ILE A 49 -17.99 0.63 -10.28
CA ILE A 49 -19.37 0.80 -9.83
C ILE A 49 -19.94 -0.60 -9.72
N ILE A 50 -20.24 -1.02 -8.50
CA ILE A 50 -20.93 -2.29 -8.25
C ILE A 50 -22.37 -1.91 -7.97
N SER A 51 -23.31 -2.44 -8.75
CA SER A 51 -24.74 -2.16 -8.60
C SER A 51 -25.54 -3.43 -8.85
N HIS A 52 -26.83 -3.39 -8.49
CA HIS A 52 -27.71 -4.55 -8.56
C HIS A 52 -27.94 -5.05 -10.00
N ASN A 53 -27.93 -4.15 -10.99
CA ASN A 53 -28.20 -4.51 -12.38
C ASN A 53 -27.48 -3.59 -13.36
N LYS A 54 -27.47 -4.01 -14.63
CA LYS A 54 -26.80 -3.30 -15.71
C LYS A 54 -27.34 -1.88 -15.91
N ASP A 55 -28.65 -1.70 -15.90
CA ASP A 55 -29.30 -0.41 -16.15
C ASP A 55 -28.90 0.67 -15.13
N MET A 56 -28.81 0.27 -13.85
CA MET A 56 -28.34 1.13 -12.78
C MET A 56 -26.86 1.49 -12.95
N SER A 57 -26.00 0.52 -13.28
CA SER A 57 -24.59 0.77 -13.57
C SER A 57 -24.40 1.76 -14.74
N GLU A 58 -25.16 1.60 -15.82
CA GLU A 58 -25.14 2.48 -16.98
C GLU A 58 -25.65 3.89 -16.65
N THR A 59 -26.71 3.99 -15.84
CA THR A 59 -27.23 5.27 -15.35
C THR A 59 -26.18 6.00 -14.52
N ILE A 60 -25.52 5.30 -13.60
CA ILE A 60 -24.46 5.90 -12.78
C ILE A 60 -23.28 6.34 -13.65
N LEU A 61 -22.85 5.50 -14.62
CA LEU A 61 -21.75 5.84 -15.53
C LEU A 61 -22.06 7.10 -16.35
N THR A 62 -23.29 7.22 -16.87
CA THR A 62 -23.76 8.39 -17.63
C THR A 62 -23.74 9.67 -16.80
N ASN A 63 -23.95 9.58 -15.48
CA ASN A 63 -23.85 10.72 -14.57
C ASN A 63 -22.40 11.06 -14.19
N ILE A 64 -21.51 10.07 -14.12
CA ILE A 64 -20.09 10.28 -13.79
C ILE A 64 -19.31 10.90 -14.96
N GLN A 65 -19.64 10.52 -16.21
CA GLN A 65 -18.94 11.01 -17.40
C GLN A 65 -18.90 12.55 -17.52
N PRO A 66 -20.02 13.30 -17.33
CA PRO A 66 -19.99 14.75 -17.31
C PRO A 66 -19.10 15.34 -16.20
N ILE A 67 -19.08 14.72 -15.02
CA ILE A 67 -18.23 15.13 -13.89
C ILE A 67 -16.75 14.96 -14.26
N VAL A 68 -16.37 13.82 -14.83
CA VAL A 68 -15.00 13.59 -15.32
C VAL A 68 -14.63 14.63 -16.38
N ARG A 69 -15.54 14.87 -17.33
CA ARG A 69 -15.33 15.80 -18.43
C ARG A 69 -15.10 17.23 -17.96
N SER A 70 -15.85 17.69 -16.95
CA SER A 70 -15.70 19.03 -16.39
C SER A 70 -14.45 19.20 -15.52
N ASN A 71 -13.92 18.11 -14.94
CA ASN A 71 -12.73 18.16 -14.11
C ASN A 71 -11.42 18.12 -14.92
N TYR A 72 -11.31 17.17 -15.86
CA TYR A 72 -10.06 16.95 -16.59
C TYR A 72 -10.26 16.43 -18.02
N SER A 73 -11.48 16.54 -18.57
CA SER A 73 -11.85 16.03 -19.89
C SER A 73 -11.79 14.49 -20.01
N ASN A 74 -10.60 13.90 -20.06
CA ASN A 74 -10.38 12.47 -20.23
C ASN A 74 -9.07 12.03 -19.54
N PRO A 75 -8.98 10.77 -19.07
CA PRO A 75 -7.82 10.30 -18.30
C PRO A 75 -6.55 10.12 -19.16
N PRO A 76 -5.36 10.16 -18.56
CA PRO A 76 -4.10 9.91 -19.28
C PRO A 76 -4.04 8.46 -19.82
N PHE A 77 -3.57 8.31 -21.05
CA PHE A 77 -3.57 7.01 -21.75
C PHE A 77 -2.39 6.10 -21.37
N HIS A 78 -1.18 6.64 -21.20
CA HIS A 78 0.05 5.84 -21.17
C HIS A 78 0.05 4.76 -20.07
N GLY A 79 -0.19 5.15 -18.82
CA GLY A 79 -0.29 4.20 -17.71
C GLY A 79 -1.39 3.15 -17.88
N ALA A 80 -2.52 3.51 -18.51
CA ALA A 80 -3.58 2.56 -18.82
C ALA A 80 -3.10 1.52 -19.85
N GLY A 81 -2.40 1.98 -20.90
CA GLY A 81 -1.81 1.11 -21.92
C GLY A 81 -0.82 0.10 -21.32
N ILE A 82 0.07 0.53 -20.42
CA ILE A 82 1.01 -0.36 -19.73
C ILE A 82 0.27 -1.44 -18.92
N VAL A 83 -0.73 -1.04 -18.12
CA VAL A 83 -1.50 -1.98 -17.30
C VAL A 83 -2.28 -2.96 -18.17
N THR A 84 -2.88 -2.49 -19.26
CA THR A 84 -3.58 -3.34 -20.22
C THR A 84 -2.64 -4.35 -20.86
N GLU A 85 -1.49 -3.91 -21.39
CA GLU A 85 -0.50 -4.80 -22.01
C GLU A 85 -0.06 -5.92 -21.06
N ILE A 86 0.31 -5.55 -19.82
CA ILE A 86 0.76 -6.52 -18.81
C ILE A 86 -0.36 -7.50 -18.44
N LEU A 87 -1.60 -7.03 -18.27
CA LEU A 87 -2.70 -7.88 -17.79
C LEU A 87 -3.34 -8.73 -18.90
N SER A 88 -3.22 -8.32 -20.15
CA SER A 88 -3.75 -9.03 -21.32
C SER A 88 -2.80 -10.12 -21.83
N ASP A 89 -1.51 -10.04 -21.54
CA ASP A 89 -0.52 -11.08 -21.86
C ASP A 89 -0.22 -11.97 -20.64
N ASN A 90 -0.36 -13.30 -20.80
CA ASN A 90 -0.17 -14.24 -19.69
C ASN A 90 1.28 -14.32 -19.20
N VAL A 91 2.27 -14.13 -20.08
CA VAL A 91 3.70 -14.15 -19.73
C VAL A 91 4.03 -12.91 -18.90
N LEU A 92 3.62 -11.72 -19.38
CA LEU A 92 3.84 -10.45 -18.67
C LEU A 92 3.10 -10.41 -17.34
N LYS A 93 1.85 -10.87 -17.30
CA LYS A 93 1.06 -10.95 -16.06
C LYS A 93 1.75 -11.83 -15.02
N ASN A 94 2.26 -13.00 -15.42
CA ASN A 94 2.96 -13.89 -14.51
C ASN A 94 4.28 -13.29 -14.02
N LEU A 95 5.03 -12.61 -14.88
CA LEU A 95 6.23 -11.88 -14.48
C LEU A 95 5.91 -10.81 -13.43
N TRP A 96 4.92 -9.96 -13.70
CA TRP A 96 4.44 -8.93 -12.77
C TRP A 96 4.00 -9.52 -11.42
N MET A 97 3.24 -10.62 -11.43
CA MET A 97 2.80 -11.29 -10.20
C MET A 97 4.00 -11.80 -9.36
N ASN A 98 5.04 -12.31 -10.03
CA ASN A 98 6.26 -12.77 -9.36
C ASN A 98 7.05 -11.61 -8.75
N GLU A 99 7.20 -10.51 -9.49
CA GLU A 99 7.85 -9.28 -9.00
C GLU A 99 7.11 -8.71 -7.78
N LEU A 100 5.78 -8.62 -7.86
CA LEU A 100 4.93 -8.16 -6.76
C LEU A 100 5.08 -9.03 -5.51
N ASN A 101 5.08 -10.36 -5.69
CA ASN A 101 5.30 -11.28 -4.57
C ASN A 101 6.71 -11.13 -3.96
N SER A 102 7.73 -10.91 -4.78
CA SER A 102 9.10 -10.65 -4.31
C SER A 102 9.16 -9.36 -3.47
N MET A 103 8.55 -8.27 -3.95
CA MET A 103 8.45 -7.01 -3.21
C MET A 103 7.73 -7.18 -1.87
N ARG A 104 6.60 -7.91 -1.85
CA ARG A 104 5.85 -8.22 -0.62
C ARG A 104 6.72 -9.01 0.37
N LYS A 105 7.42 -10.04 -0.08
CA LYS A 105 8.32 -10.85 0.76
C LYS A 105 9.44 -10.00 1.35
N ARG A 106 10.05 -9.12 0.55
CA ARG A 106 11.09 -8.19 1.04
C ARG A 106 10.57 -7.28 2.14
N ILE A 107 9.38 -6.70 1.97
CA ILE A 107 8.74 -5.84 2.98
C ILE A 107 8.45 -6.62 4.26
N HIS A 108 7.96 -7.86 4.15
CA HIS A 108 7.76 -8.72 5.31
C HIS A 108 9.08 -9.04 6.03
N ASN A 109 10.15 -9.35 5.29
CA ASN A 109 11.47 -9.59 5.87
C ASN A 109 12.01 -8.36 6.62
N MET A 110 11.94 -7.18 6.01
CA MET A 110 12.38 -5.92 6.65
C MET A 110 11.59 -5.61 7.93
N ARG A 111 10.31 -5.96 7.96
CA ARG A 111 9.46 -5.82 9.15
C ARG A 111 9.91 -6.77 10.27
N SER A 112 10.17 -8.03 9.96
CA SER A 112 10.65 -9.01 10.94
C SER A 112 12.01 -8.60 11.51
N LEU A 113 12.94 -8.19 10.66
CA LEU A 113 14.25 -7.70 11.09
C LEU A 113 14.15 -6.43 11.94
N LEU A 114 13.25 -5.51 11.60
CA LEU A 114 13.03 -4.31 12.42
C LEU A 114 12.54 -4.68 13.81
N SER A 115 11.54 -5.57 13.91
CA SER A 115 11.03 -6.07 15.19
C SER A 115 12.15 -6.72 16.01
N GLU A 116 12.93 -7.61 15.39
CA GLU A 116 14.04 -8.30 16.03
C GLU A 116 15.10 -7.32 16.57
N HIS A 117 15.52 -6.35 15.75
CA HIS A 117 16.52 -5.37 16.15
C HIS A 117 16.02 -4.43 17.26
N LEU A 118 14.73 -4.07 17.25
CA LEU A 118 14.13 -3.29 18.33
C LEU A 118 14.13 -4.07 19.65
N SER A 119 13.68 -5.33 19.63
CA SER A 119 13.57 -6.19 20.82
C SER A 119 14.92 -6.57 21.46
N ARG A 120 16.02 -6.62 20.69
CA ARG A 120 17.35 -6.99 21.20
C ARG A 120 17.91 -6.01 22.25
N LYS A 121 17.51 -4.74 22.22
CA LYS A 121 18.02 -3.71 23.14
C LYS A 121 17.05 -3.45 24.29
N GLN A 122 16.79 -4.46 25.13
CA GLN A 122 16.07 -4.37 26.41
C GLN A 122 15.01 -3.26 26.50
N SER A 123 14.17 -3.14 25.47
CA SER A 123 13.06 -2.19 25.49
C SER A 123 11.99 -2.80 26.40
N LYS A 124 11.44 -1.99 27.32
CA LYS A 124 10.23 -2.38 28.07
C LYS A 124 8.99 -2.52 27.17
N VAL A 125 9.14 -2.19 25.89
CA VAL A 125 8.13 -2.22 24.83
C VAL A 125 8.30 -3.50 24.03
N ASP A 126 7.20 -4.24 23.89
CA ASP A 126 7.09 -5.38 22.98
C ASP A 126 6.80 -4.86 21.57
N PHE A 127 7.67 -5.19 20.61
CA PHE A 127 7.56 -4.76 19.22
C PHE A 127 6.99 -5.83 18.29
N ASP A 128 6.64 -7.02 18.78
CA ASP A 128 6.20 -8.14 17.94
C ASP A 128 4.90 -7.85 17.19
N TYR A 129 4.10 -6.89 17.67
CA TYR A 129 2.91 -6.40 16.96
C TYR A 129 3.24 -5.82 15.58
N ILE A 130 4.46 -5.33 15.36
CA ILE A 130 4.92 -4.80 14.07
C ILE A 130 4.82 -5.90 13.00
N ILE A 131 5.18 -7.15 13.33
CA ILE A 131 5.21 -8.31 12.42
C ILE A 131 3.82 -8.64 11.85
N ASN A 132 2.78 -8.44 12.65
CA ASN A 132 1.40 -8.73 12.27
C ASN A 132 0.77 -7.67 11.34
N GLN A 133 1.44 -6.53 11.16
CA GLN A 133 0.99 -5.49 10.24
C GLN A 133 1.30 -5.84 8.78
N LYS A 134 0.52 -5.28 7.86
CA LYS A 134 0.57 -5.58 6.43
C LYS A 134 0.76 -4.34 5.57
N GLY A 135 1.25 -4.53 4.35
CA GLY A 135 1.49 -3.44 3.40
C GLY A 135 2.86 -2.77 3.57
N MET A 136 3.04 -1.61 2.92
CA MET A 136 4.33 -0.90 2.89
C MET A 136 4.67 -0.16 4.19
N PHE A 137 3.69 0.06 5.05
CA PHE A 137 3.85 0.89 6.25
C PHE A 137 3.65 0.06 7.51
N SER A 138 4.23 0.53 8.59
CA SER A 138 3.87 0.12 9.94
C SER A 138 3.63 1.35 10.80
N ILE A 139 2.79 1.20 11.82
CA ILE A 139 2.71 2.14 12.94
C ILE A 139 3.65 1.60 14.01
N ILE A 140 4.53 2.47 14.49
CA ILE A 140 5.34 2.26 15.68
C ILE A 140 4.84 3.27 16.71
N ASP A 141 4.65 2.84 17.95
CA ASP A 141 4.14 3.68 19.05
C ASP A 141 5.19 4.71 19.50
N LEU A 142 5.40 5.73 18.66
CA LEU A 142 6.22 6.89 18.91
C LEU A 142 5.35 8.15 18.93
N ASP A 143 5.55 8.99 19.93
CA ASP A 143 4.92 10.30 19.97
C ASP A 143 5.63 11.33 19.06
N GLY A 144 5.00 12.50 18.89
CA GLY A 144 5.54 13.55 18.02
C GLY A 144 6.89 14.13 18.48
N LYS A 145 7.21 14.08 19.79
CA LYS A 145 8.50 14.54 20.32
C LYS A 145 9.58 13.51 19.98
N GLN A 146 9.32 12.22 20.17
CA GLN A 146 10.23 11.13 19.82
C GLN A 146 10.52 11.11 18.31
N VAL A 147 9.50 11.30 17.46
CA VAL A 147 9.70 11.43 16.01
C VAL A 147 10.54 12.66 15.64
N THR A 148 10.37 13.78 16.37
CA THR A 148 11.19 14.98 16.14
C THR A 148 12.64 14.73 16.52
N ARG A 149 12.90 14.07 17.65
CA ARG A 149 14.24 13.64 18.06
C ARG A 149 14.89 12.72 17.03
N LEU A 150 14.16 11.74 16.49
CA LEU A 150 14.66 10.86 15.41
C LEU A 150 15.16 11.65 14.20
N LYS A 151 14.41 12.67 13.80
CA LYS A 151 14.79 13.54 12.69
C LYS A 151 16.04 14.35 13.04
N ASP A 152 16.01 15.05 14.18
CA ASP A 152 16.99 16.09 14.48
C ASP A 152 18.32 15.51 15.00
N GLU A 153 18.30 14.38 15.72
CA GLU A 153 19.49 13.72 16.28
C GLU A 153 20.07 12.63 15.36
N PHE A 154 19.22 11.95 14.57
CA PHE A 154 19.61 10.75 13.81
C PHE A 154 19.34 10.84 12.30
N GLY A 155 18.71 11.91 11.80
CA GLY A 155 18.35 12.00 10.38
C GLY A 155 17.37 10.92 9.92
N VAL A 156 16.56 10.36 10.84
CA VAL A 156 15.56 9.33 10.56
C VAL A 156 14.18 9.97 10.48
N TYR A 157 13.57 9.95 9.29
CA TYR A 157 12.33 10.67 9.00
C TYR A 157 11.11 9.73 8.99
N LEU A 158 10.19 9.95 9.93
CA LEU A 158 8.87 9.29 10.00
C LEU A 158 7.76 10.34 9.96
N LEU A 159 6.51 9.89 9.78
CA LEU A 159 5.38 10.77 10.10
C LEU A 159 5.27 10.96 11.62
N LYS A 160 4.81 12.14 12.05
CA LYS A 160 4.55 12.47 13.47
C LYS A 160 3.59 11.51 14.17
N SER A 161 2.83 10.71 13.41
CA SER A 161 1.95 9.66 13.92
C SER A 161 2.66 8.34 14.22
N GLY A 162 3.99 8.30 14.17
CA GLY A 162 4.78 7.06 14.29
C GLY A 162 4.71 6.15 13.06
N ARG A 163 4.11 6.60 11.95
CA ARG A 163 4.02 5.80 10.72
C ARG A 163 5.37 5.76 10.00
N ILE A 164 5.96 4.58 9.90
CA ILE A 164 7.19 4.29 9.16
C ILE A 164 6.89 3.66 7.80
N ASN A 165 7.71 3.96 6.79
CA ASN A 165 7.70 3.25 5.51
C ASN A 165 8.74 2.12 5.53
N ILE A 166 8.27 0.87 5.70
CA ILE A 166 9.13 -0.33 5.74
C ILE A 166 9.89 -0.51 4.43
N ALA A 167 9.35 -0.04 3.30
CA ALA A 167 10.02 -0.15 2.02
C ALA A 167 11.36 0.61 1.95
N GLY A 168 11.56 1.63 2.81
CA GLY A 168 12.81 2.40 2.92
C GLY A 168 13.91 1.71 3.73
N LEU A 169 13.60 0.59 4.38
CA LEU A 169 14.57 -0.22 5.12
C LEU A 169 15.28 -1.21 4.19
N ASN A 170 16.54 -1.48 4.52
CA ASN A 170 17.40 -2.46 3.88
C ASN A 170 18.45 -2.95 4.88
N ASP A 171 19.19 -3.99 4.50
CA ASP A 171 20.17 -4.64 5.39
C ASP A 171 21.29 -3.69 5.87
N SER A 172 21.59 -2.64 5.10
CA SER A 172 22.63 -1.67 5.45
C SER A 172 22.17 -0.62 6.48
N ASN A 173 20.87 -0.29 6.52
CA ASN A 173 20.37 0.80 7.38
C ASN A 173 19.50 0.31 8.55
N ILE A 174 18.98 -0.91 8.51
CA ILE A 174 17.96 -1.38 9.45
C ILE A 174 18.42 -1.34 10.91
N ARG A 175 19.69 -1.70 11.16
CA ARG A 175 20.29 -1.65 12.49
C ARG A 175 20.37 -0.22 13.01
N TYR A 176 20.84 0.71 12.18
CA TYR A 176 20.94 2.12 12.55
C TYR A 176 19.55 2.72 12.87
N VAL A 177 18.55 2.41 12.06
CA VAL A 177 17.18 2.88 12.28
C VAL A 177 16.61 2.32 13.58
N ALA A 178 16.75 1.02 13.83
CA ALA A 178 16.29 0.40 15.08
C ALA A 178 17.01 0.96 16.31
N ASP A 179 18.33 1.16 16.22
CA ASP A 179 19.12 1.76 17.30
C ASP A 179 18.71 3.22 17.58
N SER A 180 18.39 3.98 16.53
CA SER A 180 17.90 5.35 16.65
C SER A 180 16.52 5.40 17.32
N ILE A 181 15.61 4.51 16.92
CA ILE A 181 14.28 4.36 17.55
C ILE A 181 14.44 4.05 19.05
N ASN A 182 15.25 3.05 19.40
CA ASN A 182 15.49 2.71 20.80
C ASN A 182 16.11 3.85 21.62
N SER A 183 16.84 4.77 20.98
CA SER A 183 17.45 5.93 21.66
C SER A 183 16.46 7.06 21.98
N VAL A 184 15.26 7.02 21.40
CA VAL A 184 14.20 8.00 21.65
C VAL A 184 13.01 7.46 22.43
N LEU A 185 12.93 6.14 22.65
CA LEU A 185 11.97 5.49 23.55
C LEU A 185 12.23 5.89 25.00
#